data_AF-A0AAW5EZ61-F1
#
_entry.id   AF-A0AAW5EZ61-F1
#
_cell.length_a   1.000
_cell.length_b   1.000
_cell.length_c   1.000
_cell.angle_alpha   90.00
_cell.angle_beta   90.00
_cell.angle_gamma   90.00
#
_symmetry.space_group_name_H-M   'P 1'
#
loop_
_entity.id
_entity.type
_entity.pdbx_description
1 polymer ?
#
loop_
_entity_poly.entity_id
_entity_poly.type
_entity_poly.pdbx_seq_one_letter_code
_entity_poly.pdbx_strand_id
1 'polypeptide(L)'
;SGAVLSQQDPDLRRYPASLTKLMTLYLTFKAVRTGQVTLDQVMPVSAHAASMEPSKLGLRAGSHLTVEQGVLALVTKSANDAACALGEFLGGGDETRFAAMMTREAGRLGMYDTVFRNASGLPNPE
;
A
#
# COMPACT_ATOMS: atom_id res chain seq x y z
N SER A 1 11.90 6.54 -23.10
CA SER A 1 13.23 7.06 -22.73
C SER A 1 13.41 7.23 -21.23
N GLY A 2 12.37 7.54 -20.44
CA GLY A 2 12.55 7.89 -19.02
C GLY A 2 13.20 9.26 -18.82
N ALA A 3 13.28 10.07 -19.88
CA ALA A 3 13.91 11.38 -19.85
C ALA A 3 13.03 12.39 -19.11
N VAL A 4 13.65 13.18 -18.23
CA VAL A 4 12.99 14.31 -17.57
C VAL A 4 12.88 15.47 -18.54
N LEU A 5 11.65 15.94 -18.80
CA LEU A 5 11.38 17.06 -19.70
C LEU A 5 11.30 18.40 -18.95
N SER A 6 10.83 18.38 -17.70
CA SER A 6 10.73 19.54 -16.81
C SER A 6 10.57 19.06 -15.36
N GLN A 7 11.12 19.80 -14.40
CA GLN A 7 11.01 19.52 -12.97
C GLN A 7 11.21 20.79 -12.15
N GLN A 8 10.57 20.86 -10.98
CA GLN A 8 10.80 21.90 -9.98
C GLN A 8 10.84 21.23 -8.60
N ASP A 9 11.94 21.42 -7.88
CA ASP A 9 12.23 20.83 -6.57
C ASP A 9 11.89 19.32 -6.49
N PRO A 10 12.41 18.49 -7.42
CA PRO A 10 12.07 17.07 -7.52
C PRO A 10 12.49 16.25 -6.28
N ASP A 11 13.58 16.65 -5.63
CA ASP A 11 14.19 15.93 -4.50
C ASP A 11 13.75 16.50 -3.14
N LEU A 12 12.84 17.50 -3.12
CA LEU A 12 12.31 18.06 -1.89
C LEU A 12 11.44 17.02 -1.18
N ARG A 13 11.83 16.66 0.05
CA ARG A 13 11.04 15.73 0.87
C ARG A 13 9.68 16.32 1.20
N ARG A 14 8.63 15.57 0.88
CA ARG A 14 7.23 15.91 1.13
C ARG A 14 6.50 14.71 1.72
N TYR A 15 5.45 14.97 2.49
CA TYR A 15 4.54 13.91 2.88
C TYR A 15 3.82 13.37 1.63
N PRO A 16 3.96 12.08 1.31
CA PRO A 16 3.39 11.52 0.07
C PRO A 16 1.86 11.38 0.15
N ALA A 17 1.29 11.38 1.37
CA ALA A 17 -0.11 11.06 1.61
C ALA A 17 -0.53 9.80 0.83
N SER A 18 -1.69 9.81 0.16
CA SER A 18 -2.19 8.65 -0.57
C SER A 18 -1.33 8.17 -1.75
N LEU A 19 -0.32 8.94 -2.21
CA LEU A 19 0.61 8.43 -3.23
C LEU A 19 1.38 7.18 -2.74
N THR A 20 1.49 7.00 -1.43
CA THR A 20 2.03 5.77 -0.82
C THR A 20 1.36 4.50 -1.34
N LYS A 21 0.06 4.54 -1.65
CA LYS A 21 -0.69 3.38 -2.13
C LYS A 21 -0.22 2.88 -3.49
N LEU A 22 0.51 3.69 -4.26
CA LEU A 22 1.14 3.23 -5.50
C LEU A 22 2.20 2.16 -5.23
N MET A 23 2.97 2.29 -4.15
CA MET A 23 3.91 1.24 -3.75
C MET A 23 3.18 0.00 -3.24
N THR A 24 2.07 0.18 -2.51
CA THR A 24 1.19 -0.94 -2.10
C THR A 24 0.69 -1.71 -3.31
N LEU A 25 0.12 -1.03 -4.31
CA LEU A 25 -0.32 -1.63 -5.56
C LEU A 25 0.83 -2.29 -6.32
N TYR A 26 1.99 -1.64 -6.41
CA TYR A 26 3.16 -2.18 -7.08
C TYR A 26 3.60 -3.52 -6.47
N LEU A 27 3.67 -3.60 -5.13
CA LEU A 27 3.99 -4.86 -4.44
C LEU A 27 2.89 -5.92 -4.59
N THR A 28 1.61 -5.53 -4.55
CA THR A 28 0.50 -6.45 -4.81
C THR A 28 0.62 -7.06 -6.21
N PHE A 29 0.80 -6.25 -7.26
CA PHE A 29 0.95 -6.75 -8.62
C PHE A 29 2.23 -7.55 -8.82
N LYS A 30 3.32 -7.20 -8.13
CA LYS A 30 4.54 -8.00 -8.11
C LYS A 30 4.28 -9.39 -7.54
N ALA A 31 3.59 -9.47 -6.39
CA ALA A 31 3.23 -10.74 -5.75
C ALA A 31 2.34 -11.60 -6.65
N VAL A 32 1.31 -11.01 -7.27
CA VAL A 32 0.44 -11.68 -8.26
C VAL A 32 1.26 -12.21 -9.44
N ARG A 33 2.10 -11.37 -10.05
CA ARG A 33 2.93 -11.76 -11.19
C ARG A 33 3.90 -12.90 -10.85
N THR A 34 4.40 -12.95 -9.62
CA THR A 34 5.29 -14.03 -9.16
C THR A 34 4.55 -15.27 -8.66
N GLY A 35 3.21 -15.29 -8.69
CA GLY A 35 2.40 -16.40 -8.20
C GLY A 35 2.39 -16.57 -6.69
N GLN A 36 2.81 -15.56 -5.92
CA GLN A 36 2.76 -15.60 -4.45
C GLN A 36 1.33 -15.49 -3.92
N VAL A 37 0.48 -14.75 -4.64
CA VAL A 37 -0.95 -14.60 -4.37
C VAL A 37 -1.71 -14.58 -5.70
N THR A 38 -3.02 -14.80 -5.66
CA THR A 38 -3.90 -14.63 -6.82
C THR A 38 -4.90 -13.49 -6.58
N LEU A 39 -5.50 -12.97 -7.65
CA LEU A 39 -6.47 -11.87 -7.56
C LEU A 39 -7.77 -12.28 -6.86
N ASP A 40 -8.19 -13.53 -7.03
CA ASP A 40 -9.37 -14.13 -6.40
C ASP A 40 -9.10 -14.61 -4.96
N GLN A 41 -7.85 -14.58 -4.50
CA GLN A 41 -7.50 -14.99 -3.15
C GLN A 41 -8.20 -14.12 -2.12
N VAL A 42 -8.81 -14.77 -1.14
CA VAL A 42 -9.56 -14.10 -0.06
C VAL A 42 -8.60 -13.65 1.03
N MET A 43 -8.78 -12.41 1.45
CA MET A 43 -7.99 -11.73 2.46
C MET A 43 -8.90 -11.33 3.64
N PRO A 44 -8.52 -11.65 4.89
CA PRO A 44 -9.27 -11.23 6.07
C PRO A 44 -9.04 -9.75 6.37
N VAL A 45 -10.03 -9.11 6.98
CA VAL A 45 -9.93 -7.73 7.49
C VAL A 45 -9.69 -7.77 9.00
N SER A 46 -8.55 -7.26 9.45
CA SER A 46 -8.25 -7.13 10.87
C SER A 46 -9.02 -5.97 11.52
N ALA A 47 -9.00 -5.90 12.85
CA ALA A 47 -9.51 -4.74 13.58
C ALA A 47 -8.69 -3.47 13.30
N HIS A 48 -7.37 -3.62 13.10
CA HIS A 48 -6.48 -2.52 12.74
C HIS A 48 -6.85 -1.96 11.36
N ALA A 49 -6.93 -2.79 10.33
CA ALA A 49 -7.35 -2.39 9.00
C ALA A 49 -8.73 -1.72 9.00
N ALA A 50 -9.71 -2.30 9.71
CA ALA A 50 -11.05 -1.72 9.84
C ALA A 50 -11.06 -0.34 10.51
N SER A 51 -10.04 0.01 11.31
CA SER A 51 -9.94 1.31 12.00
C SER A 51 -9.33 2.44 11.15
N MET A 52 -8.79 2.14 9.97
CA MET A 52 -8.07 3.13 9.16
C MET A 52 -9.01 4.15 8.49
N GLU A 53 -8.98 5.38 8.98
CA GLU A 53 -9.76 6.55 8.53
C GLU A 53 -8.89 7.58 7.80
N PRO A 54 -9.43 8.61 7.11
CA PRO A 54 -10.86 8.87 6.87
C PRO A 54 -11.39 8.30 5.55
N SER A 55 -10.55 8.12 4.51
CA SER A 55 -11.01 7.53 3.25
C SER A 55 -11.03 6.01 3.38
N LYS A 56 -12.20 5.39 3.42
CA LYS A 56 -12.35 3.95 3.67
C LYS A 56 -13.62 3.38 3.03
N LEU A 57 -13.68 2.06 2.84
CA LEU A 57 -14.90 1.37 2.40
C LEU A 57 -15.90 1.15 3.53
N GLY A 58 -15.44 1.18 4.78
CA GLY A 58 -16.26 0.79 5.93
C GLY A 58 -16.21 -0.72 6.20
N LEU A 59 -15.07 -1.35 5.90
CA LEU A 59 -14.87 -2.77 6.16
C LEU A 59 -15.02 -3.07 7.66
N ARG A 60 -15.61 -4.23 7.98
CA ARG A 60 -15.79 -4.69 9.36
C ARG A 60 -14.69 -5.68 9.73
N ALA A 61 -14.19 -5.61 10.96
CA ALA A 61 -13.25 -6.61 11.48
C ALA A 61 -13.86 -8.02 11.35
N GLY A 62 -13.08 -8.98 10.87
CA GLY A 62 -13.52 -10.35 10.59
C GLY A 62 -14.30 -10.54 9.28
N SER A 63 -14.59 -9.45 8.54
CA SER A 63 -15.04 -9.56 7.15
C SER A 63 -13.87 -9.91 6.22
N HIS A 64 -14.19 -10.14 4.95
CA HIS A 64 -13.22 -10.56 3.95
C HIS A 64 -13.43 -9.79 2.65
N LEU A 65 -12.37 -9.68 1.87
CA LEU A 65 -12.38 -9.19 0.50
C LEU A 65 -11.37 -9.98 -0.34
N THR A 66 -11.55 -10.05 -1.64
CA THR A 66 -10.53 -10.60 -2.53
C THR A 66 -9.38 -9.60 -2.72
N VAL A 67 -8.20 -10.08 -3.13
CA VAL A 67 -7.08 -9.21 -3.51
C VAL A 67 -7.51 -8.22 -4.61
N GLU A 68 -8.29 -8.68 -5.59
CA GLU A 68 -8.87 -7.83 -6.64
C GLU A 68 -9.76 -6.71 -6.08
N GLN A 69 -10.67 -7.04 -5.16
CA GLN A 69 -11.51 -6.03 -4.49
C GLN A 69 -10.66 -5.02 -3.72
N GLY A 70 -9.58 -5.48 -3.08
CA GLY A 70 -8.60 -4.62 -2.43
C GLY A 70 -7.97 -3.64 -3.43
N VAL A 71 -7.42 -4.15 -4.54
CA VAL A 71 -6.84 -3.34 -5.61
C VAL A 71 -7.82 -2.30 -6.13
N LEU A 72 -9.07 -2.71 -6.43
CA LEU A 72 -10.11 -1.81 -6.92
C LEU A 72 -10.44 -0.73 -5.88
N ALA A 73 -10.49 -1.06 -4.59
CA ALA A 73 -10.72 -0.08 -3.52
C ALA A 73 -9.63 0.99 -3.42
N LEU A 74 -8.36 0.60 -3.63
CA LEU A 74 -7.23 1.55 -3.65
C LEU A 74 -7.31 2.46 -4.87
N VAL A 75 -7.58 1.90 -6.05
CA VAL A 75 -7.61 2.66 -7.31
C VAL A 75 -8.82 3.61 -7.39
N THR A 76 -9.98 3.18 -6.91
CA THR A 76 -11.25 3.93 -7.07
C THR A 76 -11.51 4.93 -5.94
N LYS A 77 -11.20 4.56 -4.69
CA LYS A 77 -11.52 5.36 -3.50
C LYS A 77 -10.29 5.76 -2.70
N SER A 78 -9.11 5.25 -3.04
CA SER A 78 -7.93 5.40 -2.21
C SER A 78 -8.20 4.96 -0.76
N ALA A 79 -8.94 3.86 -0.61
CA ALA A 79 -9.42 3.37 0.69
C ALA A 79 -8.26 2.90 1.59
N ASN A 80 -8.18 3.44 2.80
CA ASN A 80 -7.13 3.17 3.79
C ASN A 80 -7.31 1.81 4.46
N ASP A 81 -8.56 1.42 4.75
CA ASP A 81 -8.89 0.12 5.32
C ASP A 81 -8.49 -1.03 4.39
N ALA A 82 -8.80 -0.91 3.10
CA ALA A 82 -8.34 -1.87 2.10
C ALA A 82 -6.82 -1.86 1.91
N ALA A 83 -6.16 -0.70 2.00
CA ALA A 83 -4.70 -0.60 1.86
C ALA A 83 -3.98 -1.29 3.03
N CYS A 84 -4.44 -1.05 4.25
CA CYS A 84 -3.94 -1.72 5.44
C CYS A 84 -4.18 -3.23 5.37
N ALA A 85 -5.39 -3.68 4.98
CA ALA A 85 -5.68 -5.10 4.83
C ALA A 85 -4.73 -5.77 3.81
N LEU A 86 -4.52 -5.18 2.62
CA LEU A 86 -3.53 -5.66 1.63
C LEU A 86 -2.12 -5.69 2.22
N GLY A 87 -1.74 -4.65 2.94
CA GLY A 87 -0.44 -4.55 3.59
C GLY A 87 -0.23 -5.66 4.60
N GLU A 88 -1.16 -5.85 5.54
CA GLU A 88 -1.13 -6.94 6.51
C GLU A 88 -1.05 -8.29 5.80
N PHE A 89 -1.90 -8.54 4.80
CA PHE A 89 -1.93 -9.81 4.09
C PHE A 89 -0.61 -10.16 3.41
N LEU A 90 -0.02 -9.21 2.67
CA LEU A 90 1.28 -9.39 2.02
C LEU A 90 2.44 -9.38 3.02
N GLY A 91 2.26 -8.72 4.17
CA GLY A 91 3.18 -8.72 5.31
C GLY A 91 3.10 -9.99 6.17
N GLY A 92 2.17 -10.91 5.90
CA GLY A 92 1.96 -12.11 6.72
C GLY A 92 1.29 -11.81 8.06
N GLY A 93 0.31 -10.91 8.07
CA GLY A 93 -0.46 -10.46 9.24
C GLY A 93 0.05 -9.19 9.92
N ASP A 94 1.09 -8.54 9.38
CA ASP A 94 1.74 -7.37 10.00
C ASP A 94 2.03 -6.26 8.98
N GLU A 95 1.35 -5.12 9.13
CA GLU A 95 1.55 -3.95 8.27
C GLU A 95 2.95 -3.34 8.42
N THR A 96 3.56 -3.40 9.60
CA THR A 96 4.91 -2.87 9.83
C THR A 96 5.94 -3.63 9.01
N ARG A 97 5.81 -4.98 8.99
CA ARG A 97 6.60 -5.83 8.11
C ARG A 97 6.40 -5.46 6.65
N PHE A 98 5.17 -5.20 6.22
CA PHE A 98 4.90 -4.76 4.86
C PHE A 98 5.51 -3.39 4.53
N ALA A 99 5.46 -2.41 5.44
CA ALA A 99 6.10 -1.11 5.27
C ALA A 99 7.63 -1.23 5.09
N ALA A 100 8.27 -2.16 5.81
CA ALA A 100 9.68 -2.49 5.59
C ALA A 100 9.93 -3.12 4.20
N MET A 101 8.99 -3.92 3.70
CA MET A 101 9.04 -4.43 2.31
C MET A 101 8.91 -3.32 1.28
N MET A 102 7.99 -2.38 1.48
CA MET A 102 7.81 -1.19 0.63
C MET A 102 9.09 -0.36 0.58
N THR A 103 9.70 -0.07 1.73
CA THR A 103 10.95 0.71 1.81
C THR A 103 12.11 0.00 1.10
N ARG A 104 12.24 -1.31 1.31
CA ARG A 104 13.26 -2.10 0.60
C ARG A 104 13.05 -2.07 -0.91
N GLU A 105 11.80 -2.16 -1.38
CA GLU A 105 11.49 -2.09 -2.81
C GLU A 105 11.77 -0.69 -3.37
N ALA A 106 11.48 0.37 -2.62
CA ALA A 106 11.84 1.75 -2.98
C ALA A 106 13.35 1.85 -3.27
N GLY A 107 14.19 1.29 -2.40
CA GLY A 107 15.64 1.23 -2.62
C GLY A 107 16.05 0.44 -3.87
N ARG A 108 15.33 -0.64 -4.21
CA ARG A 108 15.58 -1.40 -5.47
C ARG A 108 15.19 -0.62 -6.72
N LEU A 109 14.24 0.30 -6.61
CA LEU A 109 13.80 1.18 -7.69
C LEU A 109 14.62 2.48 -7.78
N GLY A 110 15.60 2.68 -6.90
CA GLY A 110 16.42 3.89 -6.85
C GLY A 110 15.77 5.07 -6.11
N MET A 111 14.67 4.84 -5.38
CA MET A 111 13.95 5.86 -4.61
C MET A 111 14.59 6.07 -3.22
N TYR A 112 15.86 6.44 -3.18
CA TYR A 112 16.66 6.47 -1.94
C TYR A 112 16.18 7.49 -0.88
N ASP A 113 15.46 8.54 -1.30
CA ASP A 113 14.85 9.53 -0.41
C ASP A 113 13.41 9.18 0.02
N THR A 114 12.97 7.93 -0.19
CA THR A 114 11.64 7.46 0.19
C THR A 114 11.71 6.38 1.27
N VAL A 115 10.98 6.60 2.36
CA VAL A 115 10.76 5.62 3.42
C VAL A 115 9.26 5.45 3.64
N PHE A 116 8.80 4.21 3.63
CA PHE A 116 7.41 3.86 3.88
C PHE A 116 7.23 3.34 5.31
N ARG A 117 6.16 3.81 5.97
CA ARG A 117 5.83 3.45 7.36
C ARG A 117 4.50 2.71 7.52
N ASN A 118 3.66 2.69 6.49
CA ASN A 118 2.39 1.99 6.42
C ASN A 118 1.95 1.84 4.96
N ALA A 119 0.89 1.08 4.70
CA ALA A 119 0.41 0.80 3.36
C ALA A 119 -0.47 1.91 2.77
N SER A 120 -0.96 2.85 3.60
CA SER A 120 -2.00 3.81 3.22
C SER A 120 -1.49 5.23 2.96
N GLY A 121 -0.35 5.59 3.56
CA GLY A 121 0.18 6.95 3.60
C GLY A 121 -0.45 7.84 4.67
N LEU A 122 -1.12 7.25 5.66
CA LEU A 122 -1.57 7.98 6.84
C LEU A 122 -0.37 8.54 7.62
N PRO A 123 -0.52 9.70 8.30
CA PRO A 123 0.55 10.27 9.11
C PRO A 123 1.09 9.25 10.10
N ASN A 124 2.41 9.08 10.09
CA ASN A 124 3.13 8.35 11.12
C ASN A 124 4.06 9.35 11.82
N PRO A 125 3.99 9.49 13.16
CA PRO A 125 4.83 10.43 13.90
C PRO A 125 6.32 10.02 14.01
N GLU A 126 6.69 8.81 13.56
CA GLU A 126 8.08 8.28 13.52
C GLU A 126 8.71 8.22 12.10
#